data_AF-A3MVL0-F1
#
_entry.id   AF-A3MVL0-F1
#
_cell.length_a   1.000
_cell.length_b   1.000
_cell.length_c   1.000
_cell.angle_alpha   90.00
_cell.angle_beta   90.00
_cell.angle_gamma   90.00
#
_symmetry.space_group_name_H-M   'P 1'
#
loop_
_entity.id
_entity.type
_entity.pdbx_description
1 polymer ?
#
loop_
_entity_poly.entity_id
_entity_poly.type
_entity_poly.pdbx_seq_one_letter_code
_entity_poly.pdbx_strand_id
1 'polypeptide(L)'
;MPKEAANGYVVVLTPQSAPLVGERVRPLLRKPYVVVLNKWVEGLPGRKAEALGRSRWGPAWLIVEDEPVVEVATAQGKLPYDISPRPKFAEATERIAAFIAKVFYSV
;
A
#
# COMPACT_ATOMS: atom_id res chain seq x y z
N MET A 1 24.13 14.21 -5.00
CA MET A 1 23.87 12.99 -5.80
C MET A 1 22.57 12.39 -5.31
N PRO A 2 21.61 12.01 -6.17
CA PRO A 2 20.43 11.27 -5.71
C PRO A 2 20.90 9.96 -5.08
N LYS A 3 20.42 9.68 -3.86
CA LYS A 3 20.70 8.40 -3.19
C LYS A 3 20.07 7.27 -4.03
N GLU A 4 20.86 6.23 -4.30
CA GLU A 4 20.37 5.06 -5.01
C GLU A 4 19.33 4.32 -4.15
N ALA A 5 18.25 3.85 -4.77
CA ALA A 5 17.17 3.20 -4.04
C ALA A 5 17.64 1.87 -3.43
N ALA A 6 17.32 1.64 -2.16
CA ALA A 6 17.52 0.34 -1.54
C ALA A 6 16.67 -0.73 -2.26
N ASN A 7 17.26 -1.89 -2.53
CA ASN A 7 16.51 -3.03 -3.08
C ASN A 7 15.51 -3.58 -2.05
N GLY A 8 14.23 -3.68 -2.41
CA GLY A 8 13.24 -4.37 -1.59
C GLY A 8 11.89 -4.56 -2.27
N TYR A 9 10.80 -4.65 -1.48
CA TYR A 9 9.52 -5.17 -1.97
C TYR A 9 8.34 -4.25 -1.66
N VAL A 10 7.41 -4.12 -2.60
CA VAL A 10 6.06 -3.59 -2.33
C VAL A 10 5.08 -4.75 -2.48
N VAL A 11 4.37 -5.09 -1.40
CA VAL A 11 3.42 -6.20 -1.34
C VAL A 11 2.02 -5.62 -1.36
N VAL A 12 1.27 -5.85 -2.44
CA VAL A 12 -0.12 -5.39 -2.57
C VAL A 12 -1.07 -6.55 -2.25
N LEU A 13 -2.01 -6.31 -1.35
CA LEU A 13 -2.93 -7.30 -0.81
C LEU A 13 -4.36 -6.87 -1.00
N THR A 14 -5.26 -7.85 -1.15
CA THR A 14 -6.70 -7.63 -1.02
C THR A 14 -7.13 -7.98 0.41
N PRO A 15 -8.33 -7.58 0.85
CA PRO A 15 -8.81 -7.92 2.19
C PRO A 15 -8.86 -9.44 2.44
N GLN A 16 -9.08 -10.24 1.39
CA GLN A 16 -9.10 -11.71 1.46
C GLN A 16 -7.69 -12.32 1.58
N SER A 17 -6.67 -11.69 1.00
CA SER A 17 -5.29 -12.19 1.07
C SER A 17 -4.49 -11.66 2.26
N ALA A 18 -4.99 -10.61 2.94
CA ALA A 18 -4.33 -10.02 4.10
C ALA A 18 -4.00 -11.00 5.24
N PRO A 19 -4.85 -11.99 5.61
CA PRO A 19 -4.51 -12.98 6.62
C PRO A 19 -3.33 -13.90 6.24
N LEU A 20 -3.12 -14.14 4.94
CA LEU A 20 -2.08 -15.07 4.44
C LEU A 20 -0.66 -14.49 4.52
N VAL A 21 -0.55 -13.19 4.78
CA VAL A 21 0.71 -12.44 4.76
C VAL A 21 1.54 -12.63 6.01
N GLY A 22 0.91 -12.73 7.19
CA GLY A 22 1.65 -12.90 8.45
C GLY A 22 2.60 -14.10 8.45
N GLU A 23 2.20 -15.19 7.79
CA GLU A 23 2.97 -16.44 7.72
C GLU A 23 3.96 -16.47 6.53
N ARG A 24 3.54 -15.97 5.35
CA ARG A 24 4.34 -16.10 4.11
C ARG A 24 5.29 -14.93 3.86
N VAL A 25 4.99 -13.75 4.39
CA VAL A 25 5.78 -12.53 4.12
C VAL A 25 6.89 -12.36 5.15
N ARG A 26 6.74 -12.91 6.36
CA ARG A 26 7.76 -12.84 7.43
C ARG A 26 9.19 -13.25 6.99
N PRO A 27 9.39 -14.30 6.17
CA PRO A 27 10.70 -14.66 5.64
C PRO A 27 11.28 -13.66 4.63
N LEU A 28 10.43 -12.91 3.92
CA LEU A 28 10.82 -11.93 2.90
C LEU A 28 11.29 -10.59 3.51
N LEU A 29 11.09 -10.39 4.81
CA LEU A 29 11.38 -9.14 5.54
C LEU A 29 12.86 -8.88 5.83
N ARG A 30 13.77 -9.66 5.23
CA ARG A 30 15.23 -9.40 5.32
C ARG A 30 15.63 -8.13 4.56
N LYS A 31 14.84 -7.72 3.57
CA LYS A 31 14.98 -6.46 2.83
C LYS A 31 13.91 -5.44 3.28
N PRO A 32 14.09 -4.14 3.00
CA PRO A 32 13.03 -3.14 3.20
C PRO A 32 11.76 -3.54 2.43
N TYR A 33 10.59 -3.30 3.01
CA TYR A 33 9.32 -3.65 2.39
C TYR A 33 8.19 -2.72 2.82
N VAL A 34 7.18 -2.58 1.94
CA VAL A 34 5.93 -1.84 2.19
C VAL A 34 4.76 -2.74 1.86
N VAL A 35 3.73 -2.79 2.71
CA VAL A 35 2.50 -3.54 2.49
C VAL A 35 1.36 -2.56 2.23
N VAL A 36 0.66 -2.76 1.12
CA VAL A 36 -0.52 -1.97 0.73
C VAL A 36 -1.73 -2.88 0.76
N LEU A 37 -2.72 -2.53 1.59
CA LEU A 37 -4.02 -3.18 1.60
C LEU A 37 -4.95 -2.42 0.64
N ASN A 38 -5.14 -2.99 -0.54
CA ASN A 38 -5.95 -2.43 -1.61
C ASN A 38 -7.42 -2.89 -1.50
N LYS A 39 -8.36 -2.04 -1.96
CA LYS A 39 -9.81 -2.30 -1.98
C LYS A 39 -10.38 -2.66 -0.61
N TRP A 40 -9.92 -1.98 0.44
CA TRP A 40 -10.46 -2.23 1.77
C TRP A 40 -11.89 -1.69 1.89
N VAL A 41 -12.73 -2.45 2.59
CA VAL A 41 -14.12 -2.11 2.92
C VAL A 41 -14.31 -2.38 4.42
N GLU A 42 -15.06 -1.52 5.08
CA GLU A 42 -15.38 -1.68 6.50
C GLU A 42 -16.03 -3.04 6.78
N GLY A 43 -15.65 -3.68 7.89
CA GLY A 43 -16.11 -5.02 8.26
C GLY A 43 -15.30 -6.18 7.68
N LEU A 44 -14.39 -5.94 6.72
CA LEU A 44 -13.50 -6.98 6.21
C LEU A 44 -12.29 -7.22 7.15
N PRO A 45 -11.79 -8.47 7.24
CA PRO A 45 -10.75 -8.87 8.20
C PRO A 45 -9.41 -8.13 8.04
N GLY A 46 -9.22 -7.36 6.97
CA GLY A 46 -8.00 -6.62 6.67
C GLY A 46 -7.62 -5.51 7.67
N ARG A 47 -8.56 -4.94 8.44
CA ARG A 47 -8.20 -3.89 9.43
C ARG A 47 -7.40 -4.43 10.61
N LYS A 48 -7.62 -5.70 10.98
CA LYS A 48 -6.77 -6.40 11.98
C LYS A 48 -5.33 -6.60 11.48
N ALA A 49 -5.08 -6.45 10.18
CA ALA A 49 -3.74 -6.51 9.63
C ALA A 49 -2.90 -5.25 9.93
N GLU A 50 -3.51 -4.10 10.28
CA GLU A 50 -2.75 -2.96 10.84
C GLU A 50 -1.96 -3.36 12.10
N ALA A 51 -2.51 -4.28 12.90
CA ALA A 51 -1.83 -4.83 14.07
C ALA A 51 -0.62 -5.73 13.72
N LEU A 52 -0.48 -6.16 12.46
CA LEU A 52 0.59 -7.04 11.99
C LEU A 52 1.89 -6.33 11.60
N GLY A 53 2.00 -4.99 11.65
CA GLY A 53 3.19 -4.36 11.06
C GLY A 53 3.70 -3.09 11.69
N ARG A 54 4.29 -3.21 12.88
CA ARG A 54 5.56 -2.51 13.11
C ARG A 54 6.66 -3.32 12.43
N SER A 55 7.16 -2.86 11.29
CA SER A 55 8.45 -3.34 10.78
C SER A 55 9.58 -2.53 11.42
N ARG A 56 10.81 -3.06 11.44
CA ARG A 56 11.99 -2.25 11.81
C ARG A 56 12.19 -1.01 10.91
N TRP A 57 11.51 -0.98 9.75
CA TRP A 57 11.55 0.09 8.76
C TRP A 57 10.36 1.07 8.86
N GLY A 58 9.42 0.85 9.79
CA GLY A 58 8.25 1.72 10.02
C GLY A 58 6.89 0.99 9.92
N PRO A 59 5.78 1.73 10.08
CA PRO A 59 4.43 1.20 9.93
C PRO A 59 4.23 0.71 8.50
N ALA A 60 4.10 -0.61 8.34
CA ALA A 60 4.19 -1.25 7.03
C ALA A 60 2.85 -1.34 6.29
N TRP A 61 1.76 -0.84 6.86
CA TRP A 61 0.40 -1.01 6.33
C TRP A 61 -0.18 0.31 5.91
N LEU A 62 -0.55 0.40 4.64
CA LEU A 62 -1.27 1.54 4.07
C LEU A 62 -2.55 1.03 3.42
N ILE A 63 -3.68 1.61 3.80
CA ILE A 63 -5.00 1.16 3.38
C ILE A 63 -5.49 2.06 2.25
N VAL A 64 -5.93 1.44 1.16
CA VAL A 64 -6.64 2.10 0.06
C VAL A 64 -8.06 1.56 0.07
N GLU A 65 -9.02 2.45 0.30
CA GLU A 65 -10.45 2.11 0.24
C GLU A 65 -10.87 1.78 -1.20
N ASP A 66 -11.86 0.91 -1.35
CA ASP A 66 -12.46 0.66 -2.65
C ASP A 66 -13.28 1.88 -3.09
N GLU A 67 -13.02 2.38 -4.30
CA GLU A 67 -13.72 3.54 -4.84
C GLU A 67 -14.23 3.30 -6.26
N PRO A 68 -15.49 3.66 -6.55
CA PRO A 68 -16.05 3.54 -7.90
C PRO A 68 -15.24 4.29 -8.96
N VAL A 69 -14.61 5.42 -8.59
CA VAL A 69 -13.80 6.22 -9.53
C VAL A 69 -12.61 5.44 -10.08
N VAL A 70 -12.05 4.49 -9.31
CA VAL A 70 -10.96 3.62 -9.77
C VAL A 70 -11.47 2.68 -10.86
N GLU A 71 -12.66 2.11 -10.69
CA GLU A 71 -13.27 1.21 -11.66
C GLU A 71 -13.61 1.95 -12.96
N VAL A 72 -14.21 3.13 -12.85
CA VAL A 72 -14.53 3.98 -14.00
C VAL A 72 -13.26 4.41 -14.75
N ALA A 73 -12.20 4.81 -14.02
CA ALA A 73 -10.92 5.18 -14.61
C ALA A 73 -10.27 4.01 -15.36
N THR A 74 -10.26 2.84 -14.74
CA THR A 74 -9.72 1.61 -15.34
C THR A 74 -10.47 1.26 -16.62
N ALA A 75 -11.80 1.29 -16.61
CA ALA A 75 -12.63 1.02 -17.78
C ALA A 75 -12.40 2.02 -18.92
N GLN A 76 -12.02 3.26 -18.60
CA GLN A 76 -11.71 4.31 -19.59
C GLN A 76 -10.23 4.38 -19.99
N GLY A 77 -9.36 3.55 -19.42
CA GLY A 77 -7.91 3.63 -19.63
C GLY A 77 -7.30 4.96 -19.15
N LYS A 78 -7.91 5.60 -18.15
CA LYS A 78 -7.47 6.89 -17.59
C LYS A 78 -6.92 6.72 -16.18
N LEU A 79 -6.21 7.74 -15.70
CA LEU A 79 -5.91 7.83 -14.28
C LEU A 79 -7.16 8.30 -13.54
N PRO A 80 -7.40 7.83 -12.30
CA PRO A 80 -8.56 8.32 -11.56
C PRO A 80 -8.51 9.83 -11.28
N TYR A 81 -7.31 10.42 -11.23
CA TYR A 81 -7.08 11.86 -11.11
C TYR A 81 -7.64 12.66 -12.31
N ASP A 82 -7.75 12.01 -13.48
CA ASP A 82 -8.33 12.62 -14.69
C ASP A 82 -9.87 12.65 -14.64
N ILE A 83 -10.48 11.88 -13.73
CA ILE A 83 -11.93 11.75 -13.57
C ILE A 83 -12.41 12.49 -12.32
N SER A 84 -11.69 12.35 -11.21
CA SER A 84 -11.89 13.09 -9.98
C SER A 84 -10.57 13.75 -9.60
N PRO A 85 -10.48 15.09 -9.55
CA PRO A 85 -9.22 15.77 -9.20
C PRO A 85 -8.73 15.48 -7.76
N ARG A 86 -9.62 15.03 -6.88
CA ARG A 86 -9.32 14.63 -5.49
C ARG A 86 -10.16 13.42 -5.09
N PRO A 87 -9.83 12.21 -5.57
CA PRO A 87 -10.49 10.98 -5.09
C PRO A 87 -10.13 10.77 -3.62
N LYS A 88 -10.97 10.05 -2.85
CA LYS A 88 -10.73 9.89 -1.40
C LYS A 88 -9.41 9.16 -1.12
N PHE A 89 -8.99 8.29 -2.03
CA PHE A 89 -7.75 7.54 -1.96
C PHE A 89 -6.51 8.39 -2.31
N ALA A 90 -6.65 9.61 -2.82
CA ALA A 90 -5.50 10.45 -3.21
C ALA A 90 -4.56 10.68 -2.04
N GLU A 91 -5.11 11.08 -0.88
CA GLU A 91 -4.34 11.28 0.34
C GLU A 91 -3.65 9.98 0.78
N ALA A 92 -4.36 8.84 0.72
CA ALA A 92 -3.78 7.55 1.04
C ALA A 92 -2.62 7.20 0.09
N THR A 93 -2.75 7.52 -1.20
CA THR A 93 -1.73 7.26 -2.23
C THR A 93 -0.51 8.15 -2.08
N GLU A 94 -0.70 9.44 -1.76
CA GLU A 94 0.38 10.36 -1.43
C GLU A 94 1.15 9.90 -0.19
N ARG A 95 0.44 9.45 0.84
CA ARG A 95 1.04 8.86 2.06
C ARG A 95 1.82 7.58 1.74
N ILE A 96 1.31 6.73 0.85
CA ILE A 96 2.01 5.54 0.36
C ILE A 96 3.31 5.94 -0.34
N ALA A 97 3.24 6.88 -1.28
CA ALA A 97 4.40 7.33 -2.05
C ALA A 97 5.48 7.94 -1.13
N ALA A 98 5.08 8.80 -0.18
CA ALA A 98 5.99 9.37 0.80
C ALA A 98 6.64 8.29 1.70
N PHE A 99 5.88 7.26 2.09
CA PHE A 99 6.42 6.17 2.89
C PHE A 99 7.39 5.29 2.11
N ILE A 100 7.08 4.94 0.85
CA ILE A 100 7.99 4.23 -0.06
C ILE A 100 9.27 5.06 -0.23
N ALA A 101 9.17 6.36 -0.47
CA ALA A 101 10.32 7.25 -0.58
C ALA A 101 11.19 7.21 0.69
N LYS A 102 10.56 7.27 1.86
CA LYS A 102 11.25 7.15 3.15
C LYS A 102 11.98 5.80 3.31
N VAL A 103 11.31 4.70 3.00
CA VAL A 103 11.86 3.35 3.20
C VAL A 103 13.00 3.04 2.23
N PHE A 104 12.88 3.46 0.96
CA PHE A 104 13.81 3.06 -0.09
C PHE A 104 14.87 4.11 -0.42
N TYR A 105 14.68 5.39 -0.12
CA TYR A 105 15.61 6.47 -0.53
C TYR A 105 16.21 7.27 0.62
N SER A 106 15.78 7.05 1.88
CA SER A 106 16.35 7.76 3.04
C SER A 106 17.54 7.05 3.68
N VAL A 107 17.83 5.80 3.28
CA VAL A 107 18.97 5.01 3.77
C VAL A 107 20.29 5.62 3.29
#